data_AF-A0A3P6C1I8-F1
#
_entry.id   AF-A0A3P6C1I8-F1
#
_cell.length_a   1.000
_cell.length_b   1.000
_cell.length_c   1.000
_cell.angle_alpha   90.00
_cell.angle_beta   90.00
_cell.angle_gamma   90.00
#
_symmetry.space_group_name_H-M   'P 1'
#
loop_
_entity.id
_entity.type
_entity.pdbx_description
1 polymer ?
#
loop_
_entity_poly.entity_id
_entity_poly.type
_entity_poly.pdbx_seq_one_letter_code
_entity_poly.pdbx_strand_id
1 'polypeptide(L)'
;MNNGGRTASAKTIGSLIMHRYDGVKEGPKTNDVIQIMRMEHGCEISKSLAWDAREFAISMVRGIPEKSFGKIPKYLHMLREANPGTHTFYETDVDGRFRFLFVSFGQSVRGFQTAMRQVLVVDGTF
;
A
#
# COMPACT_ATOMS: atom_id res chain seq x y z
N MET A 1 43.28 -12.56 -7.40
CA MET A 1 42.57 -13.00 -6.18
C MET A 1 41.21 -12.28 -6.16
N ASN A 2 40.14 -12.97 -6.55
CA ASN A 2 38.81 -12.39 -6.71
C ASN A 2 38.00 -12.74 -5.45
N ASN A 3 37.97 -11.85 -4.46
CA ASN A 3 37.18 -12.06 -3.24
C ASN A 3 35.71 -11.84 -3.57
N GLY A 4 35.01 -12.92 -3.93
CA GLY A 4 33.56 -13.00 -3.94
C GLY A 4 33.02 -12.90 -2.50
N GLY A 5 33.02 -11.69 -1.95
CA GLY A 5 32.36 -11.39 -0.69
C GLY A 5 30.87 -11.60 -0.87
N ARG A 6 30.26 -12.46 -0.03
CA ARG A 6 28.81 -12.65 0.01
C ARG A 6 28.15 -11.35 0.46
N THR A 7 27.78 -10.47 -0.47
CA THR A 7 27.00 -9.27 -0.16
C THR A 7 25.66 -9.71 0.40
N ALA A 8 25.31 -9.24 1.60
CA ALA A 8 24.04 -9.56 2.22
C ALA A 8 22.87 -9.13 1.31
N SER A 9 21.89 -10.01 1.15
CA SER A 9 20.73 -9.71 0.30
C SER A 9 19.86 -8.60 0.92
N ALA A 10 19.10 -7.89 0.07
CA ALA A 10 18.13 -6.88 0.53
C ALA A 10 17.16 -7.45 1.58
N LYS A 11 16.75 -8.72 1.44
CA LYS A 11 15.86 -9.41 2.39
C LYS A 11 16.53 -9.62 3.75
N THR A 12 17.81 -9.99 3.76
CA THR A 12 18.59 -10.18 4.99
C THR A 12 18.73 -8.87 5.74
N ILE A 13 19.12 -7.80 5.04
CA ILE A 13 19.25 -6.46 5.61
C ILE A 13 17.89 -5.93 6.07
N GLY A 14 16.86 -6.07 5.24
CA GLY A 14 15.50 -5.63 5.55
C GLY A 14 14.93 -6.31 6.79
N SER A 15 15.17 -7.61 6.96
CA SER A 15 14.76 -8.34 8.16
C SER A 15 15.46 -7.83 9.43
N LEU A 16 16.73 -7.43 9.31
CA LEU A 16 17.53 -6.91 10.42
C LEU A 16 17.02 -5.55 10.91
N ILE A 17 16.64 -4.66 9.98
CA ILE A 17 16.13 -3.32 10.27
C ILE A 17 14.61 -3.28 10.49
N MET A 18 13.90 -4.40 10.30
CA MET A 18 12.44 -4.48 10.30
C MET A 18 11.79 -3.90 11.57
N HIS A 19 12.36 -4.23 12.73
CA HIS A 19 11.87 -3.77 14.03
C HIS A 19 11.86 -2.23 14.18
N ARG A 20 12.69 -1.51 13.40
CA ARG A 20 12.76 -0.04 13.42
C ARG A 20 11.58 0.63 12.70
N TYR A 21 10.74 -0.15 12.02
CA TYR A 21 9.53 0.33 11.36
C TYR A 21 8.25 -0.06 12.12
N ASP A 22 8.37 -0.81 13.22
CA ASP A 22 7.24 -1.26 14.02
C ASP A 22 6.67 -0.12 14.88
N GLY A 23 5.34 0.00 14.92
CA GLY A 23 4.65 1.03 15.71
C GLY A 23 4.90 2.50 15.32
N VAL A 24 5.77 2.77 14.33
CA VAL A 24 6.16 4.14 13.93
C VAL A 24 5.58 4.54 12.56
N LYS A 25 5.15 5.80 12.44
CA LYS A 25 4.62 6.37 11.20
C LYS A 25 5.70 6.52 10.12
N GLU A 26 6.90 6.93 10.53
CA GLU A 26 8.06 7.05 9.65
C GLU A 26 9.24 6.31 10.29
N GLY A 27 9.77 5.32 9.58
CA GLY A 27 11.00 4.64 9.96
C GLY A 27 12.23 5.23 9.26
N PRO A 28 13.41 4.61 9.41
CA PRO A 28 14.65 5.06 8.81
C PRO A 28 14.55 5.35 7.30
N LYS A 29 15.19 6.43 6.85
CA LYS A 29 15.36 6.73 5.42
C LYS A 29 16.52 5.91 4.87
N THR A 30 16.64 5.87 3.54
CA THR A 30 17.68 5.07 2.86
C THR A 30 19.10 5.40 3.32
N ASN A 31 19.42 6.68 3.52
CA ASN A 31 20.73 7.09 4.04
C ASN A 31 20.94 6.64 5.48
N ASP A 32 19.88 6.64 6.30
CA ASP A 32 19.94 6.14 7.67
C ASP A 32 20.18 4.62 7.66
N VAL A 33 19.58 3.88 6.73
CA VAL A 33 19.83 2.44 6.56
C VAL A 33 21.30 2.15 6.21
N ILE A 34 21.91 2.95 5.32
CA ILE A 34 23.34 2.84 5.01
C ILE A 34 24.17 3.09 6.28
N GLN A 35 23.82 4.13 7.04
CA GLN A 35 24.55 4.49 8.26
C GLN A 35 24.38 3.43 9.35
N ILE A 36 23.19 2.86 9.53
CA ILE A 36 22.90 1.76 10.46
C ILE A 36 23.76 0.55 10.10
N MET A 37 23.78 0.15 8.83
CA MET A 37 24.59 -1.00 8.39
C MET A 37 26.08 -0.78 8.58
N ARG A 38 26.56 0.45 8.38
CA ARG A 38 27.96 0.81 8.62
C ARG A 38 28.30 0.81 10.11
N MET A 39 27.47 1.41 10.96
CA MET A 39 27.76 1.64 12.37
C MET A 39 27.52 0.39 13.24
N GLU A 40 26.45 -0.35 12.98
CA GLU A 40 26.04 -1.49 13.82
C GLU A 40 26.57 -2.83 13.29
N HIS A 41 26.84 -2.92 11.99
CA HIS A 41 27.21 -4.18 11.33
C HIS A 41 28.52 -4.10 10.54
N GLY A 42 29.20 -2.95 10.50
CA GLY A 42 30.46 -2.76 9.78
C GLY A 42 30.35 -3.02 8.27
N CYS A 43 29.13 -2.98 7.71
CA CYS A 43 28.86 -3.35 6.33
C CYS A 43 28.60 -2.10 5.50
N GLU A 44 29.40 -1.89 4.45
CA GLU A 44 29.09 -0.91 3.42
C GLU A 44 28.12 -1.51 2.42
N ILE A 45 27.02 -0.81 2.18
CA ILE A 45 25.98 -1.22 1.24
C ILE A 45 25.69 -0.11 0.25
N SER A 46 25.32 -0.48 -0.97
CA SER A 46 24.93 0.50 -1.99
C SER A 46 23.60 1.16 -1.61
N LYS A 47 23.37 2.37 -2.13
CA LYS A 47 22.10 3.08 -1.94
C LYS A 47 20.89 2.31 -2.50
N SER A 48 21.06 1.62 -3.62
CA SER A 48 20.00 0.76 -4.19
C SER A 48 19.67 -0.40 -3.25
N LEU A 49 20.68 -1.07 -2.71
CA LEU A 49 20.49 -2.18 -1.77
C LEU A 49 19.83 -1.71 -0.46
N ALA A 50 20.20 -0.51 0.03
CA ALA A 50 19.55 0.11 1.18
C ALA A 50 18.08 0.47 0.90
N TRP A 51 17.78 0.92 -0.32
CA TRP A 51 16.40 1.20 -0.74
C TRP A 51 15.57 -0.09 -0.77
N ASP A 52 16.07 -1.12 -1.44
CA ASP A 52 15.37 -2.41 -1.55
C ASP A 52 15.17 -3.07 -0.17
N ALA A 53 16.16 -2.99 0.71
CA ALA A 53 16.05 -3.49 2.08
C ALA A 53 15.01 -2.73 2.90
N ARG A 54 14.93 -1.40 2.72
CA ARG A 54 13.91 -0.56 3.34
C ARG A 54 12.52 -0.91 2.85
N GLU A 55 12.32 -1.01 1.54
CA GLU A 55 11.01 -1.38 0.96
C GLU A 55 10.58 -2.77 1.42
N PHE A 56 11.51 -3.73 1.46
CA PHE A 56 11.26 -5.05 2.03
C PHE A 56 10.80 -4.96 3.50
N ALA A 57 11.56 -4.25 4.35
CA ALA A 57 11.23 -4.07 5.77
C ALA A 57 9.84 -3.45 5.97
N ILE A 58 9.53 -2.39 5.24
CA ILE A 58 8.23 -1.71 5.29
C ILE A 58 7.11 -2.68 4.87
N SER A 59 7.30 -3.40 3.77
CA SER A 59 6.30 -4.35 3.26
C SER A 59 6.01 -5.50 4.23
N MET A 60 7.01 -5.90 5.03
CA MET A 60 6.85 -6.95 6.03
C MET A 60 6.08 -6.45 7.26
N VAL A 61 6.34 -5.22 7.72
CA VAL A 61 5.66 -4.65 8.90
C VAL A 61 4.24 -4.19 8.58
N ARG A 62 4.06 -3.49 7.45
CA ARG A 62 2.79 -2.82 7.10
C ARG A 62 1.94 -3.64 6.12
N GLY A 63 2.47 -4.74 5.62
CA GLY A 63 1.90 -5.48 4.51
C GLY A 63 2.22 -4.83 3.17
N ILE A 64 1.90 -5.57 2.11
CA ILE A 64 2.06 -5.14 0.73
C ILE A 64 0.74 -4.45 0.33
N PRO A 65 0.74 -3.12 0.05
CA PRO A 65 -0.47 -2.39 -0.32
C PRO A 65 -1.25 -3.07 -1.45
N GLU A 66 -0.55 -3.60 -2.44
CA GLU A 66 -1.12 -4.30 -3.60
C GLU A 66 -1.89 -5.56 -3.18
N LYS A 67 -1.36 -6.31 -2.19
CA LYS A 67 -2.04 -7.49 -1.65
C LYS A 67 -3.23 -7.12 -0.76
N SER A 68 -3.23 -5.93 -0.16
CA SER A 68 -4.33 -5.45 0.68
C SER A 68 -5.62 -5.25 -0.13
N PHE A 69 -5.52 -4.91 -1.42
CA PHE A 69 -6.68 -4.77 -2.30
C PHE A 69 -7.42 -6.08 -2.59
N GLY A 70 -6.77 -7.23 -2.41
CA GLY A 70 -7.41 -8.55 -2.56
C GLY A 70 -8.57 -8.78 -1.57
N LYS A 71 -8.65 -8.01 -0.49
CA LYS A 71 -9.76 -8.07 0.47
C LYS A 71 -10.99 -7.27 0.04
N ILE A 72 -10.86 -6.37 -0.95
CA ILE A 72 -11.95 -5.49 -1.38
C ILE A 72 -13.18 -6.27 -1.83
N PRO A 73 -13.09 -7.29 -2.72
CA PRO A 73 -14.29 -8.00 -3.19
C PRO A 73 -15.13 -8.59 -2.06
N LYS A 74 -14.46 -9.20 -1.06
CA LYS A 74 -15.13 -9.75 0.12
C LYS A 74 -15.77 -8.66 0.98
N TYR A 75 -15.08 -7.53 1.17
CA TYR A 75 -15.63 -6.39 1.89
C TYR A 75 -16.87 -5.82 1.20
N LEU A 76 -16.84 -5.64 -0.12
CA LEU A 76 -17.97 -5.13 -0.90
C LEU A 76 -19.17 -6.08 -0.87
N HIS A 77 -18.93 -7.39 -0.87
CA HIS A 77 -19.97 -8.38 -0.69
C HIS A 77 -20.69 -8.18 0.66
N MET A 78 -19.93 -8.16 1.77
CA MET A 78 -20.49 -7.90 3.10
C MET A 78 -21.19 -6.54 3.19
N LEU A 79 -20.65 -5.51 2.52
CA LEU A 79 -21.22 -4.17 2.51
C LEU A 79 -22.63 -4.16 1.89
N ARG A 80 -22.82 -4.90 0.79
CA ARG A 80 -24.13 -5.04 0.14
C ARG A 80 -25.12 -5.83 1.00
N GLU A 81 -24.65 -6.89 1.67
CA GLU A 81 -25.50 -7.68 2.57
C GLU A 81 -25.97 -6.85 3.77
N ALA A 82 -25.06 -6.10 4.40
CA ALA A 82 -25.38 -5.26 5.55
C ALA A 82 -26.23 -4.03 5.19
N ASN A 83 -26.15 -3.55 3.94
CA ASN A 83 -26.84 -2.35 3.49
C ASN A 83 -27.61 -2.63 2.19
N PRO A 84 -28.84 -3.17 2.28
CA PRO A 84 -29.68 -3.39 1.11
C PRO A 84 -29.84 -2.13 0.26
N GLY A 85 -29.75 -2.31 -1.06
CA GLY A 85 -29.77 -1.22 -2.04
C GLY A 85 -28.42 -0.54 -2.28
N THR A 86 -27.34 -0.99 -1.62
CA THR A 86 -25.98 -0.52 -1.94
C THR A 86 -25.53 -1.07 -3.29
N HIS A 87 -25.06 -0.20 -4.16
CA HIS A 87 -24.43 -0.58 -5.42
C HIS A 87 -22.92 -0.44 -5.28
N THR A 88 -22.18 -1.43 -5.76
CA THR A 88 -20.73 -1.35 -5.84
C THR A 88 -20.24 -1.86 -7.18
N PHE A 89 -19.12 -1.34 -7.66
CA PHE A 89 -18.45 -1.81 -8.86
C PHE A 89 -16.96 -1.86 -8.59
N TYR A 90 -16.30 -2.95 -8.98
CA TYR A 90 -14.88 -3.17 -8.74
C TYR A 90 -14.23 -3.71 -10.00
N GLU A 91 -13.15 -3.06 -10.45
CA GLU A 91 -12.39 -3.47 -11.62
C GLU A 91 -10.91 -3.63 -11.31
N THR A 92 -10.33 -4.64 -11.95
CA THR A 92 -8.89 -4.88 -11.99
C THR A 92 -8.41 -4.84 -13.45
N ASP A 93 -7.13 -4.52 -13.63
CA ASP A 93 -6.49 -4.65 -14.94
C ASP A 93 -6.20 -6.12 -15.30
N VAL A 94 -5.55 -6.32 -16.45
CA VAL A 94 -5.18 -7.65 -16.98
C VAL A 94 -4.19 -8.40 -16.07
N ASP A 95 -3.45 -7.69 -15.23
CA ASP A 95 -2.48 -8.24 -14.28
C ASP A 95 -3.11 -8.45 -12.88
N GLY A 96 -4.43 -8.23 -12.75
CA GLY A 96 -5.14 -8.36 -11.48
C GLY A 96 -4.87 -7.23 -10.49
N ARG A 97 -4.33 -6.09 -10.95
CA ARG A 97 -4.09 -4.92 -10.10
C ARG A 97 -5.33 -4.06 -10.02
N PHE A 98 -5.52 -3.42 -8.88
CA PHE A 98 -6.65 -2.53 -8.64
C PHE A 98 -6.69 -1.39 -9.68
N ARG A 99 -7.85 -1.22 -10.33
CA ARG A 99 -8.05 -0.13 -11.31
C ARG A 99 -9.04 0.91 -10.80
N PHE A 100 -10.25 0.50 -10.43
CA PHE A 100 -11.22 1.41 -9.83
C PHE A 100 -12.25 0.71 -8.94
N LEU A 101 -12.81 1.51 -8.03
CA LEU A 101 -13.89 1.13 -7.11
C LEU A 101 -14.95 2.22 -7.12
N PHE A 102 -16.21 1.81 -7.31
CA PHE A 102 -17.38 2.63 -7.08
C PHE A 102 -18.22 2.03 -5.95
N VAL A 103 -18.72 2.88 -5.05
CA VAL A 103 -19.63 2.50 -3.97
C VAL A 103 -20.69 3.58 -3.83
N SER A 104 -21.96 3.20 -3.90
CA SER A 104 -23.09 4.05 -3.54
C SER A 104 -24.00 3.32 -2.57
N PHE A 105 -24.20 3.91 -1.39
CA PHE A 105 -25.08 3.32 -0.37
C PHE A 105 -26.54 3.47 -0.76
N GLY A 106 -27.35 2.44 -0.50
CA GLY A 106 -28.77 2.47 -0.84
C GLY A 106 -29.55 3.61 -0.18
N GLN A 107 -29.11 4.06 0.99
CA GLN A 107 -29.67 5.25 1.65
C GLN A 107 -29.32 6.54 0.89
N SER A 108 -28.06 6.66 0.43
CA SER A 108 -27.61 7.81 -0.36
C SER A 108 -28.31 7.87 -1.71
N VAL A 109 -28.50 6.72 -2.38
CA VAL A 109 -29.25 6.64 -3.65
C VAL A 109 -30.70 7.09 -3.45
N ARG A 110 -31.37 6.58 -2.41
CA ARG A 110 -32.74 7.00 -2.09
C ARG A 110 -32.83 8.49 -1.77
N GLY A 111 -31.98 8.99 -0.89
CA GLY A 111 -31.93 10.42 -0.56
C GLY A 111 -31.67 11.29 -1.79
N PHE A 112 -30.80 10.83 -2.70
CA PHE A 112 -30.57 11.51 -3.97
C PHE A 112 -31.82 11.54 -4.85
N GLN A 113 -32.54 10.43 -4.96
CA GLN A 113 -33.76 10.36 -5.78
C GLN A 113 -34.93 11.16 -5.18
N THR A 114 -35.10 11.15 -3.87
CA THR A 114 -36.29 11.71 -3.21
C THR A 114 -36.13 13.13 -2.70
N ALA A 115 -34.92 13.54 -2.32
CA ALA A 115 -34.68 14.81 -1.62
C ALA A 115 -33.77 15.78 -2.39
N MET A 116 -32.97 15.31 -3.35
CA MET A 116 -32.09 16.20 -4.11
C MET A 116 -32.82 16.82 -5.29
N ARG A 117 -32.59 18.12 -5.51
CA ARG A 117 -33.01 18.82 -6.72
C ARG A 117 -32.20 18.29 -7.91
N GLN A 118 -32.86 18.03 -9.04
CA GLN A 118 -32.23 17.60 -10.29
C GLN A 118 -31.45 18.77 -10.92
N VAL A 119 -30.28 19.08 -10.39
CA VAL A 119 -29.37 20.10 -10.92
C VAL A 119 -28.04 19.44 -11.23
N LEU A 120 -27.66 19.43 -12.51
CA LEU A 120 -26.34 19.02 -12.97
C LEU A 120 -25.48 20.29 -13.08
N VAL A 121 -24.54 20.49 -12.15
CA VAL A 121 -23.56 21.57 -12.26
C VAL A 121 -22.32 20.99 -12.92
N VAL A 122 -22.00 21.48 -14.12
CA VAL A 122 -20.73 21.19 -14.80
C VAL A 122 -19.82 22.36 -14.51
N ASP A 123 -18.82 22.16 -13.65
CA ASP A 123 -17.76 23.15 -13.45
C ASP A 123 -16.72 22.99 -14.55
N GLY A 124 -16.61 24.01 -15.40
CA GLY A 124 -15.61 24.10 -16.44
C GLY A 124 -14.38 24.79 -15.88
N THR A 125 -13.49 24.04 -15.26
CA THR A 125 -12.13 24.54 -15.00
C THR A 125 -11.34 24.41 -16.30
N PHE A 126 -11.09 25.55 -16.95
CA PHE A 126 -10.22 25.68 -18.11
C PHE A 126 -8.73 25.52 -17.74
#